data_AF-A0A5C7B1Y7-F1
#
_entry.id   AF-A0A5C7B1Y7-F1
#
_cell.length_a   1.000
_cell.length_b   1.000
_cell.length_c   1.000
_cell.angle_alpha   90.00
_cell.angle_beta   90.00
_cell.angle_gamma   90.00
#
_symmetry.space_group_name_H-M   'P 1'
#
loop_
_entity.id
_entity.type
_entity.pdbx_description
1 polymer ?
#
loop_
_entity_poly.entity_id
_entity_poly.type
_entity_poly.pdbx_seq_one_letter_code
_entity_poly.pdbx_strand_id
1 'polypeptide(L)'
;MTAEAKNISLRVEIKNKEPLELIELTKSLTSLSNQYNSYTESNGFTEKERHAKLYVKEIKSGSVILDLMEYASIGVIPFAENVNTIVGFTEYFGKAVKHFIKGEGNKPELSIQDCKDLSQIVNPIAKDNGSQLNMSVKIDGDFHQHIHLDSRDANALQNILKTEIKEKLEPKTGDLIENAIMVFYQTRNKIDGKSGNKVIIDDAVEGKALNVVFADKKLKKQILKGDDNPNNFAFQVDVKIKTSDGKIIAYEVLKLHDKFPIDET
;
A
#
# COMPACT_ATOMS: atom_id res chain seq x y z
N MET A 1 3.66 -47.59 7.44
CA MET A 1 4.62 -46.51 7.72
C MET A 1 3.83 -45.23 7.86
N THR A 2 3.62 -44.76 9.09
CA THR A 2 3.06 -43.43 9.34
C THR A 2 4.13 -42.42 8.95
N ALA A 3 3.83 -41.53 8.00
CA ALA A 3 4.71 -40.41 7.70
C ALA A 3 4.89 -39.59 8.99
N GLU A 4 6.13 -39.43 9.46
CA GLU A 4 6.40 -38.53 10.58
C GLU A 4 6.01 -37.11 10.17
N ALA A 5 5.19 -36.46 10.99
CA ALA A 5 4.81 -35.08 10.77
C ALA A 5 6.04 -34.19 10.96
N LYS A 6 6.52 -33.56 9.88
CA LYS A 6 7.63 -32.62 9.95
C LYS A 6 7.27 -31.40 10.80
N ASN A 7 8.20 -30.96 11.64
CA ASN A 7 8.04 -29.75 12.44
C ASN A 7 8.50 -28.54 11.62
N ILE A 8 7.54 -27.79 11.08
CA ILE A 8 7.78 -26.61 10.26
C ILE A 8 7.45 -25.36 11.07
N SER A 9 8.36 -24.38 11.06
CA SER A 9 8.14 -23.07 11.70
C SER A 9 8.86 -21.95 10.94
N LEU A 10 8.31 -20.73 10.98
CA LEU A 10 8.98 -19.52 10.53
C LEU A 10 9.81 -18.97 11.69
N ARG A 11 11.13 -18.90 11.53
CA ARG A 11 12.01 -18.16 12.44
C ARG A 11 12.10 -16.71 12.00
N VAL A 12 11.80 -15.80 12.91
CA VAL A 12 12.02 -14.36 12.79
C VAL A 12 13.01 -13.94 13.87
N GLU A 13 14.11 -13.31 13.47
CA GLU A 13 15.11 -12.77 14.36
C GLU A 13 15.33 -11.29 14.07
N ILE A 14 15.13 -10.44 15.08
CA ILE A 14 15.51 -9.02 15.05
C ILE A 14 16.75 -8.85 15.92
N LYS A 15 17.88 -8.56 15.28
CA LYS A 15 19.14 -8.19 15.94
C LYS A 15 19.19 -6.69 16.10
N ASN A 16 18.68 -6.20 17.22
CA ASN A 16 18.68 -4.78 17.58
C ASN A 16 20.01 -4.36 18.24
N LYS A 17 20.36 -3.08 18.12
CA LYS A 17 21.43 -2.41 18.87
C LYS A 17 20.86 -1.69 20.08
N GLU A 18 19.72 -1.02 19.91
CA GLU A 18 18.99 -0.34 20.96
C GLU A 18 17.79 -1.16 21.43
N PRO A 19 17.34 -1.04 22.69
CA PRO A 19 16.11 -1.70 23.15
C PRO A 19 14.91 -1.34 22.27
N LEU A 20 14.13 -2.35 21.88
CA LEU A 20 12.93 -2.14 21.08
C LEU A 20 11.77 -1.66 21.95
N GLU A 21 11.06 -0.63 21.47
CA GLU A 21 9.79 -0.26 22.06
C GLU A 21 8.77 -1.38 21.87
N LEU A 22 8.09 -1.77 22.97
CA LEU A 22 7.13 -2.86 22.96
C LEU A 22 6.03 -2.66 21.91
N ILE A 23 5.52 -1.44 21.77
CA ILE A 23 4.46 -1.10 20.80
C ILE A 23 4.95 -1.23 19.36
N GLU A 24 6.21 -0.90 19.09
CA GLU A 24 6.78 -1.03 17.74
C GLU A 24 7.02 -2.49 17.38
N LEU A 25 7.51 -3.28 18.32
CA LEU A 25 7.64 -4.71 18.15
C LEU A 25 6.27 -5.35 17.90
N THR A 26 5.27 -5.06 18.71
CA THR A 26 3.94 -5.66 18.53
C THR A 26 3.30 -5.27 17.21
N LYS A 27 3.43 -4.01 16.77
CA LYS A 27 2.96 -3.60 15.43
C LYS A 27 3.66 -4.38 14.31
N SER A 28 4.98 -4.56 14.37
CA SER A 28 5.73 -5.37 13.40
C SER A 28 5.21 -6.81 13.34
N LEU A 29 4.99 -7.45 14.50
CA LEU A 29 4.48 -8.81 14.57
C LEU A 29 3.02 -8.93 14.13
N THR A 30 2.17 -7.94 14.44
CA THR A 30 0.79 -7.87 13.95
C THR A 30 0.77 -7.74 12.43
N SER A 31 1.58 -6.86 11.85
CA SER A 31 1.67 -6.71 10.40
C SER A 31 2.24 -7.96 9.72
N LEU A 32 3.17 -8.68 10.36
CA LEU A 32 3.63 -9.99 9.88
C LEU A 32 2.49 -11.00 9.85
N SER A 33 1.67 -11.06 10.91
CA SER A 33 0.49 -11.91 10.94
C SER A 33 -0.52 -11.53 9.87
N ASN A 34 -0.73 -10.23 9.62
CA ASN A 34 -1.65 -9.77 8.57
C ASN A 34 -1.17 -10.20 7.17
N GLN A 35 0.12 -10.04 6.88
CA GLN A 35 0.71 -10.49 5.62
C GLN A 35 0.61 -12.00 5.43
N TYR A 36 0.85 -12.77 6.49
CA TYR A 36 0.66 -14.21 6.45
C TYR A 36 -0.79 -14.59 6.17
N ASN A 37 -1.75 -13.99 6.88
CA ASN A 37 -3.17 -14.27 6.71
C ASN A 37 -3.64 -13.92 5.28
N SER A 38 -3.27 -12.75 4.76
CA SER A 38 -3.61 -12.33 3.40
C SER A 38 -3.05 -13.29 2.35
N TYR A 39 -1.79 -13.72 2.52
CA TYR A 39 -1.20 -14.73 1.68
C TYR A 39 -1.99 -16.05 1.73
N THR A 40 -2.31 -16.54 2.93
CA THR A 40 -2.98 -17.83 3.08
C THR A 40 -4.41 -17.82 2.56
N GLU A 41 -5.15 -16.73 2.71
CA GLU A 41 -6.52 -16.59 2.16
C GLU A 41 -6.55 -16.86 0.65
N SER A 42 -5.52 -16.39 -0.07
CA SER A 42 -5.42 -16.53 -1.53
C SER A 42 -4.72 -17.81 -1.98
N ASN A 43 -3.85 -18.39 -1.15
CA ASN A 43 -2.94 -19.49 -1.56
C ASN A 43 -3.13 -20.79 -0.76
N GLY A 44 -4.00 -20.80 0.25
CA GLY A 44 -4.32 -21.99 1.03
C GLY A 44 -5.13 -22.99 0.21
N PHE A 45 -4.70 -24.25 0.19
CA PHE A 45 -5.33 -25.30 -0.60
C PHE A 45 -6.67 -25.72 0.03
N THR A 46 -6.70 -25.88 1.35
CA THR A 46 -7.88 -26.20 2.15
C THR A 46 -8.48 -24.98 2.84
N GLU A 47 -9.75 -25.07 3.26
CA GLU A 47 -10.40 -24.04 4.10
C GLU A 47 -9.63 -23.77 5.39
N LYS A 48 -9.01 -24.79 5.98
CA LYS A 48 -8.21 -24.63 7.20
C LYS A 48 -6.93 -23.84 6.92
N GLU A 49 -6.25 -24.14 5.81
CA GLU A 49 -5.05 -23.41 5.41
C GLU A 49 -5.37 -21.97 5.05
N ARG A 50 -6.50 -21.70 4.38
CA ARG A 50 -6.94 -20.32 4.07
C ARG A 50 -7.16 -19.43 5.29
N HIS A 51 -7.45 -20.03 6.44
CA HIS A 51 -7.65 -19.34 7.72
C HIS A 51 -6.56 -19.68 8.74
N ALA A 52 -5.38 -20.14 8.28
CA ALA A 52 -4.26 -20.44 9.15
C ALA A 52 -3.78 -19.18 9.87
N LYS A 53 -3.28 -19.36 11.10
CA LYS A 53 -2.75 -18.27 11.94
C LYS A 53 -1.36 -18.63 12.42
N LEU A 54 -0.51 -17.61 12.57
CA LEU A 54 0.78 -17.75 13.21
C LEU A 54 0.65 -17.69 14.73
N TYR A 55 1.35 -18.59 15.41
CA TYR A 55 1.42 -18.66 16.87
C TYR A 55 2.88 -18.58 17.33
N VAL A 56 3.13 -17.84 18.41
CA VAL A 56 4.45 -17.78 19.04
C VAL A 56 4.75 -19.13 19.71
N LYS A 57 5.76 -19.84 19.22
CA LYS A 57 6.26 -21.11 19.78
C LYS A 57 7.25 -20.89 20.90
N GLU A 58 8.18 -19.96 20.73
CA GLU A 58 9.28 -19.69 21.67
C GLU A 58 9.81 -18.26 21.48
N ILE A 59 10.25 -17.63 22.57
CA ILE A 59 10.99 -16.35 22.59
C ILE A 59 12.34 -16.58 23.27
N LYS A 60 13.46 -16.20 22.64
CA LYS A 60 14.83 -16.40 23.19
C LYS A 60 15.51 -15.07 23.59
N SER A 61 16.51 -15.15 24.47
CA SER A 61 17.25 -13.98 25.00
C SER A 61 18.40 -13.51 24.08
N GLY A 62 18.77 -12.23 24.16
CA GLY A 62 19.90 -11.59 23.45
C GLY A 62 19.53 -10.88 22.14
N SER A 63 18.36 -11.16 21.59
CA SER A 63 17.72 -10.54 20.41
C SER A 63 16.25 -11.00 20.41
N VAL A 64 15.35 -10.32 19.69
CA VAL A 64 13.98 -10.83 19.55
C VAL A 64 13.99 -11.98 18.56
N ILE A 65 14.01 -13.22 19.06
CA ILE A 65 13.95 -14.44 18.26
C ILE A 65 12.62 -15.14 18.52
N LEU A 66 11.82 -15.25 17.47
CA LEU A 66 10.50 -15.87 17.49
C LEU A 66 10.50 -17.06 16.54
N ASP A 67 10.18 -18.23 17.05
CA ASP A 67 9.74 -19.34 16.20
C ASP A 67 8.21 -19.28 16.11
N LEU A 68 7.66 -19.22 14.90
CA LEU A 68 6.23 -19.13 14.62
C LEU A 68 5.75 -20.39 13.91
N MET A 69 4.62 -20.97 14.34
CA MET A 69 4.03 -22.14 13.68
C MET A 69 2.57 -21.89 13.29
N GLU A 70 2.04 -22.74 12.44
CA GLU A 70 0.62 -22.82 12.08
C GLU A 70 0.12 -24.25 12.31
N TYR A 71 -1.14 -24.41 12.74
CA TYR A 71 -1.72 -25.71 13.08
C TYR A 71 -2.52 -26.36 11.94
N ALA A 72 -2.83 -25.63 10.87
CA ALA A 72 -3.70 -26.06 9.80
C ALA A 72 -3.08 -27.19 8.95
N SER A 73 -1.76 -27.22 8.77
CA SER A 73 -1.08 -28.27 8.00
C SER A 73 -0.60 -29.46 8.85
N ILE A 74 -0.84 -29.47 10.16
CA ILE A 74 -0.37 -30.54 11.05
C ILE A 74 -1.15 -31.84 10.75
N GLY A 75 -0.42 -32.89 10.33
CA GLY A 75 -0.96 -34.24 10.11
C GLY A 75 -1.42 -34.57 8.68
N VAL A 76 -1.24 -33.67 7.71
CA VAL A 76 -1.75 -33.84 6.32
C VAL A 76 -0.64 -34.17 5.30
N ILE A 77 0.57 -34.52 5.72
CA ILE A 77 1.73 -34.47 4.82
C ILE A 77 2.05 -35.82 4.14
N PRO A 78 1.69 -35.98 2.86
CA PRO A 78 2.62 -36.43 1.84
C PRO A 78 2.98 -35.21 0.96
N PHE A 79 4.28 -34.87 0.91
CA PHE A 79 4.90 -33.76 0.16
C PHE A 79 4.74 -33.83 -1.38
N ALA A 80 3.74 -34.55 -1.90
CA ALA A 80 3.64 -34.83 -3.33
C ALA A 80 3.02 -33.68 -4.15
N GLU A 81 2.16 -32.83 -3.57
CA GLU A 81 1.43 -31.81 -4.36
C GLU A 81 1.28 -30.41 -3.70
N ASN A 82 1.35 -30.28 -2.37
CA ASN A 82 1.06 -29.01 -1.68
C ASN A 82 2.29 -28.40 -0.98
N VAL A 83 2.58 -27.13 -1.27
CA VAL A 83 3.60 -26.34 -0.57
C VAL A 83 3.03 -25.89 0.78
N ASN A 84 3.70 -26.22 1.88
CA ASN A 84 3.31 -25.77 3.22
C ASN A 84 3.19 -24.22 3.25
N THR A 85 2.14 -23.70 3.90
CA THR A 85 1.83 -22.27 3.86
C THR A 85 2.94 -21.38 4.43
N ILE A 86 3.71 -21.84 5.42
CA ILE A 86 4.88 -21.10 5.93
C ILE A 86 5.99 -21.01 4.87
N VAL A 87 6.25 -22.10 4.16
CA VAL A 87 7.24 -22.15 3.08
C VAL A 87 6.84 -21.20 1.97
N GLY A 88 5.61 -21.32 1.48
CA GLY A 88 5.10 -20.48 0.40
C GLY A 88 5.06 -18.99 0.78
N PHE A 89 4.63 -18.67 1.99
CA PHE A 89 4.63 -17.29 2.50
C PHE A 89 6.05 -16.71 2.56
N THR A 90 7.02 -17.47 3.07
CA THR A 90 8.39 -16.99 3.19
C THR A 90 9.01 -16.73 1.81
N GLU A 91 8.75 -17.59 0.82
CA GLU A 91 9.15 -17.34 -0.56
C GLU A 91 8.48 -16.10 -1.15
N TYR A 92 7.17 -15.96 -0.94
CA TYR A 92 6.38 -14.81 -1.42
C TYR A 92 6.92 -13.50 -0.85
N PHE A 93 7.07 -13.43 0.47
CA PHE A 93 7.64 -12.27 1.16
C PHE A 93 9.06 -11.96 0.65
N GLY A 94 9.91 -12.99 0.53
CA GLY A 94 11.28 -12.83 0.05
C GLY A 94 11.34 -12.30 -1.38
N LYS A 95 10.45 -12.76 -2.28
CA LYS A 95 10.32 -12.25 -3.65
C LYS A 95 9.84 -10.80 -3.65
N ALA A 96 8.84 -10.46 -2.84
CA ALA A 96 8.32 -9.09 -2.76
C ALA A 96 9.42 -8.11 -2.30
N VAL A 97 10.13 -8.45 -1.23
CA VAL A 97 11.22 -7.61 -0.72
C VAL A 97 12.36 -7.47 -1.74
N LYS A 98 12.78 -8.56 -2.39
CA LYS A 98 13.80 -8.51 -3.46
C LYS A 98 13.36 -7.65 -4.63
N HIS A 99 12.09 -7.72 -5.03
CA HIS A 99 11.57 -6.88 -6.10
C HIS A 99 11.66 -5.41 -5.73
N PHE A 100 11.14 -4.99 -4.57
CA PHE A 100 11.13 -3.59 -4.22
C PHE A 100 12.52 -3.03 -3.93
N ILE A 101 13.43 -3.79 -3.32
CA ILE A 101 14.77 -3.28 -2.99
C ILE A 101 15.74 -3.39 -4.18
N LYS A 102 15.67 -4.47 -4.95
CA LYS A 102 16.67 -4.80 -5.99
C LYS A 102 16.13 -4.75 -7.42
N GLY A 103 14.83 -4.58 -7.62
CA GLY A 103 14.19 -4.68 -8.94
C GLY A 103 14.17 -6.10 -9.51
N GLU A 104 14.36 -7.12 -8.68
CA GLU A 104 14.42 -8.52 -9.12
C GLU A 104 13.04 -9.15 -9.27
N GLY A 105 12.84 -9.95 -10.32
CA GLY A 105 11.60 -10.69 -10.54
C GLY A 105 10.39 -9.81 -10.91
N ASN A 106 9.21 -10.43 -10.95
CA ASN A 106 7.97 -9.73 -11.28
C ASN A 106 7.49 -8.87 -10.11
N LYS A 107 6.89 -7.71 -10.42
CA LYS A 107 6.27 -6.85 -9.41
C LYS A 107 5.12 -7.59 -8.72
N PRO A 108 5.14 -7.77 -7.40
CA PRO A 108 4.04 -8.40 -6.69
C PRO A 108 2.80 -7.50 -6.73
N GLU A 109 1.63 -8.11 -6.88
CA GLU A 109 0.36 -7.41 -6.73
C GLU A 109 0.06 -7.22 -5.25
N LEU A 110 0.39 -6.04 -4.73
CA LEU A 110 0.12 -5.66 -3.36
C LEU A 110 -1.07 -4.70 -3.27
N SER A 111 -1.95 -4.92 -2.29
CA SER A 111 -2.93 -3.92 -1.86
C SER A 111 -2.23 -2.77 -1.11
N ILE A 112 -2.97 -1.68 -0.86
CA ILE A 112 -2.48 -0.58 0.00
C ILE A 112 -2.18 -1.10 1.41
N GLN A 113 -3.01 -2.00 1.93
CA GLN A 113 -2.81 -2.57 3.25
C GLN A 113 -1.54 -3.43 3.28
N ASP A 114 -1.27 -4.19 2.22
CA ASP A 114 -0.03 -4.98 2.13
C ASP A 114 1.22 -4.11 2.16
N CYS A 115 1.20 -2.98 1.44
CA CYS A 115 2.31 -2.04 1.45
C CYS A 115 2.54 -1.45 2.85
N LYS A 116 1.46 -1.14 3.58
CA LYS A 116 1.55 -0.65 4.97
C LYS A 116 2.11 -1.71 5.90
N ASP A 117 1.65 -2.95 5.79
CA ASP A 117 2.10 -4.04 6.65
C ASP A 117 3.56 -4.41 6.37
N LEU A 118 3.98 -4.51 5.11
CA LEU A 118 5.40 -4.72 4.76
C LEU A 118 6.31 -3.62 5.32
N SER A 119 5.88 -2.35 5.22
CA SER A 119 6.60 -1.20 5.79
C SER A 119 6.71 -1.29 7.32
N GLN A 120 5.64 -1.74 7.99
CA GLN A 120 5.59 -1.89 9.44
C GLN A 120 6.38 -3.08 9.97
N ILE A 121 6.46 -4.19 9.22
CA ILE A 121 7.27 -5.37 9.57
C ILE A 121 8.73 -4.98 9.77
N VAL A 122 9.28 -4.17 8.87
CA VAL A 122 10.69 -3.72 8.93
C VAL A 122 10.90 -2.46 9.78
N ASN A 123 9.86 -1.87 10.33
CA ASN A 123 9.96 -0.62 11.10
C ASN A 123 10.91 -0.69 12.31
N PRO A 124 10.95 -1.78 13.09
CA PRO A 124 11.89 -1.89 14.21
C PRO A 124 13.35 -1.73 13.77
N ILE A 125 13.71 -2.26 12.58
CA ILE A 125 15.07 -2.20 12.08
C ILE A 125 15.37 -0.93 11.27
N ALA A 126 14.35 -0.26 10.72
CA ALA A 126 14.52 1.03 10.04
C ALA A 126 14.93 2.15 11.02
N LYS A 127 14.41 2.09 12.26
CA LYS A 127 14.66 3.08 13.33
C LYS A 127 15.95 2.83 14.13
N ASP A 128 16.58 1.68 13.96
CA ASP A 128 17.75 1.25 14.73
C ASP A 128 18.95 1.00 13.79
N ASN A 129 19.91 1.93 13.77
CA ASN A 129 21.02 1.89 12.82
C ASN A 129 21.94 0.67 13.04
N GLY A 130 22.15 -0.12 11.98
CA GLY A 130 22.98 -1.33 12.05
C GLY A 130 22.28 -2.54 12.68
N SER A 131 20.96 -2.43 12.91
CA SER A 131 20.11 -3.58 13.23
C SER A 131 19.79 -4.42 12.00
N GLN A 132 19.28 -5.63 12.24
CA GLN A 132 19.00 -6.61 11.19
C GLN A 132 17.72 -7.39 11.46
N LEU A 133 16.99 -7.72 10.40
CA LEU A 133 15.90 -8.69 10.39
C LEU A 133 16.35 -9.92 9.60
N ASN A 134 16.29 -11.08 10.22
CA ASN A 134 16.53 -12.37 9.59
C ASN A 134 15.25 -13.21 9.63
N MET A 135 14.83 -13.75 8.49
CA MET A 135 13.75 -14.71 8.41
C MET A 135 14.20 -15.99 7.72
N SER A 136 13.73 -17.13 8.24
CA SER A 136 14.02 -18.45 7.66
C SER A 136 12.95 -19.46 8.02
N VAL A 137 12.74 -20.44 7.16
CA VAL A 137 11.90 -21.60 7.45
C VAL A 137 12.75 -22.64 8.16
N LYS A 138 12.31 -23.08 9.35
CA LYS A 138 12.92 -24.18 10.08
C LYS A 138 12.11 -25.45 9.87
N ILE A 139 12.72 -26.49 9.30
CA ILE A 139 12.13 -27.82 9.06
C ILE A 139 12.95 -28.84 9.84
N ASP A 140 12.36 -29.48 10.84
CA ASP A 140 12.99 -30.52 11.68
C ASP A 140 14.34 -30.14 12.33
N GLY A 141 14.64 -28.84 12.41
CA GLY A 141 15.90 -28.34 12.95
C GLY A 141 16.72 -27.53 11.94
N ASP A 142 16.59 -27.85 10.66
CA ASP A 142 17.36 -27.25 9.57
C ASP A 142 16.71 -25.95 9.07
N PHE A 143 17.55 -24.97 8.73
CA PHE A 143 17.09 -23.68 8.23
C PHE A 143 17.16 -23.63 6.70
N HIS A 144 16.08 -23.13 6.12
CA HIS A 144 15.89 -22.94 4.69
C HIS A 144 15.40 -21.52 4.43
N GLN A 145 15.54 -21.06 3.17
CA GLN A 145 15.02 -19.76 2.70
C GLN A 145 15.42 -18.58 3.58
N HIS A 146 16.66 -18.13 3.45
CA HIS A 146 17.18 -17.05 4.25
C HIS A 146 16.87 -15.69 3.64
N ILE A 147 16.13 -14.88 4.39
CA ILE A 147 15.88 -13.47 4.07
C ILE A 147 16.64 -12.66 5.10
N HIS A 148 17.47 -11.76 4.61
CA HIS A 148 18.28 -10.86 5.41
C HIS A 148 18.00 -9.43 4.98
N LEU A 149 17.68 -8.57 5.92
CA LEU A 149 17.51 -7.13 5.73
C LEU A 149 18.25 -6.39 6.83
N ASP A 150 19.03 -5.39 6.45
CA ASP A 150 19.62 -4.45 7.39
C ASP A 150 18.78 -3.16 7.52
N SER A 151 19.21 -2.25 8.39
CA SER A 151 18.53 -0.97 8.59
C SER A 151 18.47 -0.11 7.32
N ARG A 152 19.41 -0.25 6.36
CA ARG A 152 19.41 0.49 5.10
C ARG A 152 18.38 -0.09 4.14
N ASP A 153 18.33 -1.41 4.03
CA ASP A 153 17.31 -2.15 3.27
C ASP A 153 15.91 -1.77 3.76
N ALA A 154 15.72 -1.73 5.08
CA ALA A 154 14.45 -1.35 5.69
C ALA A 154 14.03 0.08 5.35
N ASN A 155 14.94 1.05 5.51
CA ASN A 155 14.68 2.44 5.14
C ASN A 155 14.36 2.60 3.64
N ALA A 156 15.09 1.90 2.77
CA ALA A 156 14.81 1.88 1.33
C ALA A 156 13.42 1.31 1.04
N LEU A 157 13.10 0.15 1.62
CA LEU A 157 11.80 -0.50 1.45
C LEU A 157 10.64 0.40 1.90
N GLN A 158 10.73 1.05 3.05
CA GLN A 158 9.69 1.95 3.55
C GLN A 158 9.44 3.13 2.59
N ASN A 159 10.50 3.73 2.04
CA ASN A 159 10.37 4.83 1.09
C ASN A 159 9.73 4.39 -0.23
N ILE A 160 10.13 3.22 -0.75
CA ILE A 160 9.58 2.67 -1.98
C ILE A 160 8.10 2.31 -1.81
N LEU A 161 7.74 1.65 -0.70
CA LEU A 161 6.36 1.32 -0.38
C LEU A 161 5.48 2.56 -0.14
N LYS A 162 6.05 3.64 0.42
CA LYS A 162 5.33 4.93 0.53
C LYS A 162 4.98 5.50 -0.84
N THR A 163 5.90 5.42 -1.80
CA THR A 163 5.63 5.81 -3.19
C THR A 163 4.58 4.91 -3.83
N GLU A 164 4.69 3.59 -3.65
CA GLU A 164 3.71 2.61 -4.16
C GLU A 164 2.29 2.88 -3.63
N ILE A 165 2.16 3.20 -2.34
CA ILE A 165 0.87 3.58 -1.74
C ILE A 165 0.34 4.86 -2.38
N LYS A 166 1.20 5.86 -2.57
CA LYS A 166 0.81 7.13 -3.20
C LYS A 166 0.29 6.89 -4.61
N GLU A 167 1.04 6.14 -5.43
CA GLU A 167 0.64 5.80 -6.81
C GLU A 167 -0.68 5.03 -6.87
N LYS A 168 -0.96 4.14 -5.90
CA LYS A 168 -2.24 3.42 -5.82
C LYS A 168 -3.42 4.29 -5.42
N LEU A 169 -3.17 5.37 -4.67
CA LEU A 169 -4.18 6.34 -4.25
C LEU A 169 -4.40 7.45 -5.28
N GLU A 170 -3.48 7.65 -6.22
CA GLU A 170 -3.65 8.66 -7.26
C GLU A 170 -4.89 8.37 -8.13
N PRO A 171 -5.78 9.36 -8.34
CA PRO A 171 -6.97 9.16 -9.17
C PRO A 171 -6.60 8.74 -10.60
N LYS A 172 -7.36 7.80 -11.15
CA LYS A 172 -7.18 7.24 -12.49
C LYS A 172 -8.17 7.84 -13.47
N THR A 173 -7.92 7.61 -14.76
CA THR A 173 -8.82 8.08 -15.82
C THR A 173 -10.23 7.58 -15.60
N GLY A 174 -11.17 8.52 -15.62
CA GLY A 174 -12.58 8.21 -15.50
C GLY A 174 -13.08 8.04 -14.08
N ASP A 175 -12.21 8.09 -13.08
CA ASP A 175 -12.61 8.19 -11.67
C ASP A 175 -13.52 9.41 -11.51
N LEU A 176 -14.60 9.17 -10.76
CA LEU A 176 -15.58 10.18 -10.40
C LEU A 176 -15.28 10.65 -8.99
N ILE A 177 -15.14 11.95 -8.82
CA ILE A 177 -15.02 12.59 -7.51
C ILE A 177 -16.25 13.45 -7.33
N GLU A 178 -17.09 13.03 -6.40
CA GLU A 178 -18.35 13.69 -6.10
C GLU A 178 -18.17 14.73 -5.01
N ASN A 179 -18.93 15.82 -5.08
CA ASN A 179 -18.92 16.91 -4.09
C ASN A 179 -17.55 17.55 -3.84
N ALA A 180 -16.66 17.51 -4.83
CA ALA A 180 -15.30 18.04 -4.74
C ALA A 180 -15.31 19.57 -4.70
N ILE A 181 -14.35 20.16 -3.98
CA ILE A 181 -14.15 21.62 -3.96
C ILE A 181 -13.22 22.03 -5.09
N MET A 182 -13.74 22.84 -6.02
CA MET A 182 -13.02 23.37 -7.17
C MET A 182 -12.80 24.88 -7.03
N VAL A 183 -11.54 25.30 -7.11
CA VAL A 183 -11.14 26.72 -7.08
C VAL A 183 -10.40 27.07 -8.37
N PHE A 184 -10.67 28.25 -8.94
CA PHE A 184 -9.95 28.71 -10.12
C PHE A 184 -8.53 29.17 -9.78
N TYR A 185 -7.56 28.60 -10.49
CA TYR A 185 -6.17 29.07 -10.49
C TYR A 185 -5.91 30.04 -11.64
N GLN A 186 -6.54 29.82 -12.79
CA GLN A 186 -6.46 30.70 -13.95
C GLN A 186 -7.77 30.71 -14.72
N THR A 187 -8.26 31.90 -15.05
CA THR A 187 -9.45 32.12 -15.88
C THR A 187 -9.10 32.86 -17.17
N ARG A 188 -9.66 32.39 -18.30
CA ARG A 188 -9.60 33.02 -19.63
C ARG A 188 -11.01 33.15 -20.18
N ASN A 189 -11.42 34.38 -20.48
CA ASN A 189 -12.80 34.75 -20.82
C ASN A 189 -13.31 34.35 -22.22
N LYS A 190 -12.57 33.55 -23.01
CA LYS A 190 -12.95 33.20 -24.39
C LYS A 190 -13.80 31.91 -24.43
N ILE A 191 -15.04 32.02 -24.91
CA ILE A 191 -16.00 30.90 -25.05
C ILE A 191 -15.45 29.81 -25.99
N ASP A 192 -14.72 30.23 -27.03
CA ASP A 192 -14.28 29.36 -28.14
C ASP A 192 -12.93 28.68 -27.89
N GLY A 193 -12.28 28.98 -26.76
CA GLY A 193 -11.06 28.30 -26.33
C GLY A 193 -11.36 26.91 -25.76
N LYS A 194 -10.79 25.86 -26.36
CA LYS A 194 -10.88 24.47 -25.88
C LYS A 194 -10.02 24.19 -24.64
N SER A 195 -9.05 25.04 -24.32
CA SER A 195 -8.15 24.88 -23.18
C SER A 195 -7.61 26.24 -22.73
N GLY A 196 -7.41 26.41 -21.41
CA GLY A 196 -6.79 27.61 -20.85
C GLY A 196 -7.26 28.02 -19.46
N ASN A 197 -8.43 27.53 -19.02
CA ASN A 197 -8.83 27.65 -17.61
C ASN A 197 -8.16 26.55 -16.81
N LYS A 198 -7.60 26.91 -15.66
CA LYS A 198 -7.04 25.96 -14.71
C LYS A 198 -7.74 26.07 -13.37
N VAL A 199 -7.95 24.92 -12.75
CA VAL A 199 -8.56 24.79 -11.42
C VAL A 199 -7.70 23.90 -10.55
N ILE A 200 -7.80 24.11 -9.25
CA ILE A 200 -7.26 23.23 -8.20
C ILE A 200 -8.44 22.51 -7.57
N ILE A 201 -8.29 21.20 -7.37
CA ILE A 201 -9.21 20.33 -6.65
C ILE A 201 -8.35 19.44 -5.76
N ASP A 202 -8.21 19.82 -4.48
CA ASP A 202 -7.32 19.11 -3.55
C ASP A 202 -7.84 17.72 -3.20
N ASP A 203 -9.17 17.53 -3.23
CA ASP A 203 -9.82 16.22 -3.06
C ASP A 203 -9.41 15.20 -4.15
N ALA A 204 -8.85 15.69 -5.26
CA ALA A 204 -8.37 14.89 -6.37
C ALA A 204 -6.84 14.81 -6.39
N VAL A 205 -6.19 15.96 -6.57
CA VAL A 205 -4.74 16.07 -6.64
C VAL A 205 -4.32 17.35 -5.93
N GLU A 206 -3.86 17.18 -4.70
CA GLU A 206 -3.41 18.25 -3.82
C GLU A 206 -2.48 19.25 -4.51
N GLY A 207 -2.85 20.53 -4.45
CA GLY A 207 -2.08 21.69 -4.91
C GLY A 207 -1.88 21.78 -6.44
N LYS A 208 -2.49 20.89 -7.23
CA LYS A 208 -2.19 20.79 -8.67
C LYS A 208 -3.22 21.51 -9.53
N ALA A 209 -2.79 22.63 -10.12
CA ALA A 209 -3.59 23.37 -11.11
C ALA A 209 -3.65 22.64 -12.46
N LEU A 210 -4.82 22.10 -12.81
CA LEU A 210 -5.07 21.32 -14.03
C LEU A 210 -6.13 21.98 -14.92
N ASN A 211 -6.15 21.62 -16.20
CA ASN A 211 -7.14 22.17 -17.12
C ASN A 211 -8.55 21.77 -16.68
N VAL A 212 -9.54 22.64 -16.90
CA VAL A 212 -10.94 22.31 -16.69
C VAL A 212 -11.71 22.34 -17.99
N VAL A 213 -12.53 21.31 -18.21
CA VAL A 213 -13.56 21.25 -19.25
C VAL A 213 -14.92 21.01 -18.60
N PHE A 214 -15.99 21.34 -19.31
CA PHE A 214 -17.35 21.24 -18.78
C PHE A 214 -18.14 20.29 -19.67
N ALA A 215 -18.94 19.41 -19.07
CA ALA A 215 -19.76 18.43 -19.78
C ALA A 215 -20.73 19.10 -20.76
N ASP A 216 -21.21 20.31 -20.44
CA ASP A 216 -22.05 21.10 -21.34
C ASP A 216 -21.80 22.61 -21.28
N LYS A 217 -22.36 23.33 -22.25
CA LYS A 217 -22.23 24.79 -22.40
C LYS A 217 -23.00 25.58 -21.33
N LYS A 218 -24.08 25.03 -20.77
CA LYS A 218 -24.90 25.68 -19.74
C LYS A 218 -24.12 25.75 -18.43
N LEU A 219 -23.52 24.62 -18.02
CA LEU A 219 -22.65 24.53 -16.84
C LEU A 219 -21.44 25.47 -16.95
N LYS A 220 -20.80 25.50 -18.12
CA LYS A 220 -19.70 26.45 -18.41
C LYS A 220 -20.14 27.91 -18.20
N LYS A 221 -21.34 28.29 -18.67
CA LYS A 221 -21.87 29.65 -18.52
C LYS A 221 -22.19 29.97 -17.06
N GLN A 222 -22.81 29.02 -16.34
CA GLN A 222 -23.17 29.20 -14.93
C GLN A 222 -21.95 29.46 -14.05
N ILE A 223 -20.83 28.77 -14.32
CA ILE A 223 -19.61 28.90 -13.52
C ILE A 223 -18.76 30.10 -13.97
N LEU A 224 -18.55 30.31 -15.27
CA LEU A 224 -17.58 31.33 -15.75
C LEU A 224 -18.18 32.72 -16.04
N LYS A 225 -19.50 32.81 -16.21
CA LYS A 225 -20.18 34.04 -16.66
C LYS A 225 -21.40 34.36 -15.79
N GLY A 226 -21.39 33.91 -14.54
CA GLY A 226 -22.31 34.45 -13.55
C GLY A 226 -22.08 35.95 -13.35
N ASP A 227 -22.90 36.57 -12.51
CA ASP A 227 -22.79 38.00 -12.20
C ASP A 227 -21.49 38.36 -11.45
N ASP A 228 -20.81 37.35 -10.89
CA ASP A 228 -19.61 37.51 -10.07
C ASP A 228 -18.34 36.94 -10.74
N ASN A 229 -17.16 37.45 -10.36
CA ASN A 229 -15.87 36.93 -10.79
C ASN A 229 -15.63 35.51 -10.23
N PRO A 230 -15.47 34.47 -11.07
CA PRO A 230 -15.29 33.10 -10.60
C PRO A 230 -14.04 32.86 -9.74
N ASN A 231 -13.05 33.76 -9.78
CA ASN A 231 -11.86 33.63 -8.92
C ASN A 231 -12.16 33.92 -7.43
N ASN A 232 -13.30 34.52 -7.13
CA ASN A 232 -13.69 34.86 -5.76
C ASN A 232 -14.53 33.75 -5.09
N PHE A 233 -14.65 32.59 -5.73
CA PHE A 233 -15.53 31.51 -5.29
C PHE A 233 -14.87 30.13 -5.36
N ALA A 234 -15.26 29.30 -4.41
CA ALA A 234 -15.11 27.86 -4.44
C ALA A 234 -16.41 27.25 -4.97
N PHE A 235 -16.30 26.27 -5.85
CA PHE A 235 -17.44 25.60 -6.46
C PHE A 235 -17.48 24.15 -6.00
N GLN A 236 -18.60 23.71 -5.42
CA GLN A 236 -18.82 22.31 -5.09
C GLN A 236 -19.35 21.57 -6.32
N VAL A 237 -18.58 20.62 -6.82
CA VAL A 237 -18.82 20.01 -8.13
C VAL A 237 -18.61 18.50 -8.13
N ASP A 238 -19.24 17.80 -9.09
CA ASP A 238 -18.84 16.44 -9.45
C ASP A 238 -17.90 16.53 -10.65
N VAL A 239 -16.74 15.87 -10.55
CA VAL A 239 -15.73 15.88 -11.60
C VAL A 239 -15.30 14.49 -12.02
N LYS A 240 -15.04 14.35 -13.32
CA LYS A 240 -14.41 13.17 -13.89
C LYS A 240 -12.96 13.44 -14.24
N ILE A 241 -12.07 12.56 -13.79
CA ILE A 241 -10.63 12.66 -14.07
C ILE A 241 -10.35 12.36 -15.55
N LYS A 242 -9.59 13.24 -16.22
CA LYS A 242 -9.07 13.02 -17.57
C LYS A 242 -7.56 12.92 -17.55
N THR A 243 -7.04 11.81 -18.06
CA THR A 243 -5.60 11.60 -18.20
C THR A 243 -5.18 11.54 -19.66
N SER A 244 -3.89 11.74 -19.90
CA SER A 244 -3.22 11.44 -21.16
C SER A 244 -1.84 10.90 -20.80
N ASP A 245 -1.45 9.79 -21.41
CA ASP A 245 -0.16 9.11 -21.16
C ASP A 245 0.08 8.83 -19.66
N GLY A 246 -0.95 8.28 -18.99
CA GLY A 246 -0.91 7.96 -17.55
C GLY A 246 -0.94 9.17 -16.60
N LYS A 247 -0.85 10.40 -17.10
CA LYS A 247 -0.84 11.63 -16.28
C LYS A 247 -2.20 12.31 -16.30
N ILE A 248 -2.69 12.73 -15.14
CA ILE A 248 -3.88 13.59 -15.05
C ILE A 248 -3.59 14.94 -15.70
N ILE A 249 -4.36 15.29 -16.73
CA ILE A 249 -4.20 16.52 -17.52
C ILE A 249 -5.37 17.49 -17.40
N ALA A 250 -6.55 17.01 -17.01
CA ALA A 250 -7.74 17.83 -16.88
C ALA A 250 -8.80 17.21 -15.96
N TYR A 251 -9.70 18.06 -15.49
CA TYR A 251 -10.97 17.68 -14.87
C TYR A 251 -12.11 17.99 -15.83
N GLU A 252 -13.06 17.07 -15.98
CA GLU A 252 -14.34 17.33 -16.63
C GLU A 252 -15.42 17.54 -15.57
N VAL A 253 -15.92 18.78 -15.46
CA VAL A 253 -17.01 19.11 -14.55
C VAL A 253 -18.31 18.56 -15.11
N LEU A 254 -18.94 17.67 -14.35
CA LEU A 254 -20.19 17.01 -14.70
C LEU A 254 -21.39 17.74 -14.11
N LYS A 255 -21.24 18.25 -12.89
CA LYS A 255 -22.32 18.87 -12.13
C LYS A 255 -21.79 19.96 -11.20
N LEU A 256 -22.60 20.99 -10.97
CA LEU A 256 -22.41 22.00 -9.94
C LEU A 256 -23.52 21.82 -8.90
N HIS A 257 -23.14 21.76 -7.62
CA HIS A 257 -24.07 21.68 -6.49
C HIS A 257 -24.21 23.03 -5.80
N ASP A 258 -23.09 23.69 -5.49
CA ASP A 258 -23.11 24.97 -4.75
C ASP A 258 -21.89 25.86 -5.09
N LYS A 259 -21.94 27.14 -4.68
CA LYS A 259 -20.83 28.09 -4.74
C LYS A 259 -20.65 28.83 -3.41
N PHE A 260 -19.42 28.96 -2.95
CA PHE A 260 -19.07 29.64 -1.70
C PHE A 260 -18.09 30.79 -1.98
N PRO A 261 -18.28 31.99 -1.42
CA PRO A 261 -17.26 33.04 -1.47
C PRO A 261 -15.96 32.56 -0.81
N ILE A 262 -14.83 32.91 -1.40
CA ILE A 262 -13.50 32.73 -0.78
C ILE A 262 -12.98 34.13 -0.48
N ASP A 263 -12.65 34.40 0.78
CA ASP A 263 -12.02 35.66 1.16
C ASP A 263 -10.60 35.74 0.58
N GLU A 264 -10.22 36.91 0.05
CA GLU A 264 -8.84 37.19 -0.35
C GLU A 264 -7.95 37.10 0.89
N THR A 265 -7.01 36.14 0.90
CA THR A 265 -5.89 36.10 1.85
C THR A 265 -4.65 36.74 1.24
#